data_AF-A0A7N5JN98-F1
#
_entry.id   AF-A0A7N5JN98-F1
#
_cell.length_a   1.000
_cell.length_b   1.000
_cell.length_c   1.000
_cell.angle_alpha   90.00
_cell.angle_beta   90.00
_cell.angle_gamma   90.00
#
_symmetry.space_group_name_H-M   'P 1'
#
loop_
_entity.id
_entity.type
_entity.pdbx_description
1 polymer ?
#
loop_
_entity_poly.entity_id
_entity_poly.type
_entity_poly.pdbx_seq_one_letter_code
_entity_poly.pdbx_strand_id
1 'polypeptide(L)'
;MIPPRAERAARRQARRGSWCRSLGPALPKDLEAGVPVKTTTPRNPWFRGRDQRRVGGPLRASCELLPRGTSREVAGAAAMEAQEEKEAQVAAWLKKIFGDHPIPQYEVNARTTEILHHLSERNRIRDRDVHLVIEDLKQKASEYEAEAKHLQSLLIESVNFSPANLSSTGSRYLNALVDSAVALETKDTSLASFIPAVNDLTSDLFRIKSKNEEIKLELAKLEKNLTATLVLEKCLREDLKKAELHLSMERAKVDNRLQNTGFLKAKSEEFRFGIRTAEEQLSARGMDASLSHQSLVALSEKLAELKRQTIPLKKKLESYLDLMPNPSLAQVKIEEAKRELDTIEAELTKKVDMMEL
;
A
#
# COMPACT_ATOMS: atom_id res chain seq x y z
N MET A 1 -23.47 -38.30 44.08
CA MET A 1 -22.26 -39.10 43.77
C MET A 1 -21.47 -38.38 42.68
N ILE A 2 -20.22 -38.02 42.97
CA ILE A 2 -19.25 -37.45 42.03
C ILE A 2 -18.22 -38.53 41.72
N PRO A 3 -17.83 -38.71 40.44
CA PRO A 3 -16.47 -39.08 40.08
C PRO A 3 -15.93 -38.15 38.96
N PRO A 4 -14.64 -38.20 38.56
CA PRO A 4 -13.62 -37.36 39.20
C PRO A 4 -12.89 -36.38 38.26
N ARG A 5 -12.14 -35.51 38.91
CA ARG A 5 -11.43 -34.29 38.48
C ARG A 5 -10.25 -34.45 37.49
N ALA A 6 -10.08 -35.57 36.79
CA ALA A 6 -8.85 -35.84 36.04
C ALA A 6 -8.83 -35.41 34.55
N GLU A 7 -9.99 -35.13 33.92
CA GLU A 7 -10.03 -34.92 32.46
C GLU A 7 -9.95 -33.45 32.00
N ARG A 8 -9.91 -32.48 32.91
CA ARG A 8 -9.86 -31.04 32.56
C ARG A 8 -8.44 -30.46 32.47
N ALA A 9 -7.40 -31.23 32.81
CA ALA A 9 -6.02 -30.75 32.77
C ALA A 9 -5.36 -30.89 31.38
N ALA A 10 -5.79 -31.83 30.52
CA ALA A 10 -5.12 -32.12 29.25
C ALA A 10 -5.45 -31.15 28.09
N ARG A 11 -6.52 -30.32 28.19
CA ARG A 11 -6.91 -29.40 27.10
C ARG A 11 -6.36 -27.98 27.23
N ARG A 12 -5.59 -27.66 28.28
CA ARG A 12 -5.06 -26.30 28.51
C ARG A 12 -3.58 -26.11 28.17
N GLN A 13 -2.90 -27.13 27.65
CA GLN A 13 -1.44 -27.10 27.47
C GLN A 13 -0.94 -27.20 26.01
N ALA A 14 -1.82 -27.02 25.02
CA ALA A 14 -1.44 -26.95 23.60
C ALA A 14 -1.55 -25.56 22.97
N ARG A 15 -1.76 -24.51 23.78
CA ARG A 15 -1.85 -23.11 23.32
C ARG A 15 -0.95 -22.21 24.15
N ARG A 16 0.37 -22.39 24.05
CA ARG A 16 1.42 -21.38 24.36
C ARG A 16 2.80 -21.98 24.06
N GLY A 17 3.55 -21.27 23.21
CA GLY A 17 4.85 -21.65 22.66
C GLY A 17 4.85 -21.25 21.19
N SER A 18 5.04 -19.96 20.87
CA SER A 18 6.35 -19.40 20.49
C SER A 18 6.91 -20.21 19.31
N TRP A 19 7.04 -19.65 18.11
CA TRP A 19 8.21 -18.84 17.75
C TRP A 19 7.88 -17.66 16.83
N CYS A 20 8.41 -16.49 17.17
CA CYS A 20 8.88 -15.52 16.18
C CYS A 20 10.24 -16.01 15.64
N ARG A 21 10.41 -16.06 14.31
CA ARG A 21 11.64 -15.73 13.57
C ARG A 21 11.48 -16.03 12.06
N SER A 22 12.02 -15.11 11.26
CA SER A 22 12.44 -15.26 9.85
C SER A 22 11.32 -15.19 8.80
N LEU A 23 11.07 -14.04 8.15
CA LEU A 23 11.79 -13.55 6.94
C LEU A 23 11.96 -14.61 5.83
N GLY A 24 11.19 -14.44 4.74
CA GLY A 24 11.33 -15.14 3.45
C GLY A 24 10.43 -16.38 3.31
N PRO A 25 9.65 -16.48 2.22
CA PRO A 25 10.29 -16.95 0.99
C PRO A 25 9.91 -16.17 -0.28
N ALA A 26 10.96 -15.95 -1.07
CA ALA A 26 11.03 -16.02 -2.53
C ALA A 26 9.76 -15.63 -3.34
N LEU A 27 9.82 -14.41 -3.87
CA LEU A 27 9.28 -14.08 -5.19
C LEU A 27 9.71 -15.14 -6.22
N PRO A 28 8.79 -15.64 -7.06
CA PRO A 28 9.17 -16.04 -8.41
C PRO A 28 9.41 -14.76 -9.22
N LYS A 29 10.68 -14.40 -9.39
CA LYS A 29 11.12 -13.74 -10.61
C LYS A 29 10.99 -14.79 -11.70
N ASP A 30 10.14 -14.55 -12.70
CA ASP A 30 10.26 -15.05 -14.08
C ASP A 30 9.09 -14.45 -14.88
N LEU A 31 9.29 -13.21 -15.30
CA LEU A 31 8.42 -12.49 -16.23
C LEU A 31 9.36 -11.80 -17.21
N GLU A 32 9.94 -12.59 -18.13
CA GLU A 32 10.55 -12.14 -19.40
C GLU A 32 10.99 -13.37 -20.20
N ALA A 33 10.17 -13.75 -21.19
CA ALA A 33 10.58 -14.33 -22.47
C ALA A 33 9.31 -14.61 -23.27
N GLY A 34 8.78 -13.59 -23.94
CA GLY A 34 7.75 -13.75 -24.94
C GLY A 34 8.27 -14.62 -26.08
N VAL A 35 7.84 -15.89 -26.11
CA VAL A 35 8.02 -16.75 -27.29
C VAL A 35 7.08 -16.22 -28.38
N PRO A 36 7.58 -15.92 -29.59
CA PRO A 36 6.75 -15.39 -30.65
C PRO A 36 5.77 -16.45 -31.13
N VAL A 37 4.47 -16.15 -30.99
CA VAL A 37 3.38 -16.87 -31.67
C VAL A 37 3.61 -16.69 -33.17
N LYS A 38 4.12 -17.75 -33.82
CA LYS A 38 4.12 -17.86 -35.28
C LYS A 38 2.66 -18.00 -35.71
N THR A 39 2.10 -16.93 -36.24
CA THR A 39 0.89 -16.97 -37.05
C THR A 39 1.19 -17.78 -38.30
N THR A 40 0.76 -19.04 -38.31
CA THR A 40 0.77 -19.89 -39.49
C THR A 40 -0.36 -19.43 -40.41
N THR A 41 -0.01 -18.63 -41.42
CA THR A 41 -0.88 -18.34 -42.56
C THR A 41 -1.17 -19.65 -43.32
N PRO A 42 -2.41 -19.92 -43.77
CA PRO A 42 -2.70 -21.08 -44.59
C PRO A 42 -1.91 -21.00 -45.91
N ARG A 43 -1.24 -22.11 -46.23
CA ARG A 43 -0.35 -22.26 -47.38
C ARG A 43 -1.22 -22.49 -48.63
N ASN A 44 -1.41 -21.46 -49.44
CA ASN A 44 -2.06 -21.60 -50.74
C ASN A 44 -1.05 -22.22 -51.74
N PRO A 45 -1.34 -23.33 -52.45
CA PRO A 45 -0.30 -24.10 -53.16
C PRO A 45 0.19 -23.51 -54.51
N TRP A 46 -0.31 -22.36 -54.95
CA TRP A 46 -0.26 -21.99 -56.38
C TRP A 46 0.69 -20.85 -56.78
N PHE A 47 1.63 -20.44 -55.94
CA PHE A 47 2.61 -19.40 -56.31
C PHE A 47 4.05 -19.79 -55.99
N ARG A 48 4.78 -20.30 -56.99
CA ARG A 48 6.25 -20.31 -57.03
C ARG A 48 6.72 -19.68 -58.34
N GLY A 49 7.58 -18.68 -58.22
CA GLY A 49 8.58 -18.37 -59.25
C GLY A 49 8.59 -16.92 -59.74
N ARG A 50 9.43 -16.08 -59.11
CA ARG A 50 10.30 -15.16 -59.86
C ARG A 50 11.46 -14.64 -59.01
N ASP A 51 12.66 -15.02 -59.40
CA ASP A 51 13.95 -14.54 -58.90
C ASP A 51 14.16 -13.05 -59.17
N GLN A 52 14.57 -12.29 -58.16
CA GLN A 52 15.19 -10.98 -58.34
C GLN A 52 16.72 -11.12 -58.26
N ARG A 53 17.38 -10.92 -59.41
CA ARG A 53 18.83 -10.76 -59.50
C ARG A 53 19.25 -9.42 -58.89
N ARG A 54 20.14 -9.48 -57.90
CA ARG A 54 21.00 -8.37 -57.48
C ARG A 54 22.00 -8.05 -58.59
N VAL A 55 22.15 -6.77 -58.91
CA VAL A 55 23.39 -6.22 -59.45
C VAL A 55 23.75 -5.02 -58.58
N GLY A 56 24.87 -5.13 -57.87
CA GLY A 56 25.51 -4.01 -57.20
C GLY A 56 26.52 -3.34 -58.14
N GLY A 57 26.67 -2.02 -58.00
CA GLY A 57 27.71 -1.20 -58.62
C GLY A 57 27.74 0.19 -57.97
N PRO A 58 28.91 0.82 -57.76
CA PRO A 58 29.13 1.76 -56.65
C PRO A 58 29.03 3.24 -57.03
N LEU A 59 28.69 4.03 -55.99
CA LEU A 59 29.15 5.38 -55.65
C LEU A 59 29.79 6.23 -56.77
N ARG A 60 29.08 7.28 -57.18
CA ARG A 60 29.69 8.61 -57.40
C ARG A 60 28.95 9.64 -56.57
N ALA A 61 29.67 10.17 -55.59
CA ALA A 61 29.31 11.40 -54.91
C ALA A 61 29.38 12.55 -55.93
N SER A 62 28.29 13.31 -56.03
CA SER A 62 28.31 14.69 -56.49
C SER A 62 27.70 15.53 -55.38
N CYS A 63 28.57 16.12 -54.56
CA CYS A 63 28.21 17.23 -53.69
C CYS A 63 28.01 18.46 -54.59
N GLU A 64 26.79 18.68 -55.05
CA GLU A 64 26.37 19.99 -55.52
C GLU A 64 25.80 20.77 -54.33
N LEU A 65 26.48 21.89 -54.05
CA LEU A 65 26.13 22.90 -53.07
C LEU A 65 24.85 23.60 -53.51
N LEU A 66 23.72 23.28 -52.89
CA LEU A 66 22.48 24.06 -53.00
C LEU A 66 22.42 25.15 -51.90
N PRO A 67 21.92 26.35 -52.24
CA PRO A 67 21.97 27.51 -51.37
C PRO A 67 21.00 27.38 -50.20
N ARG A 68 21.52 27.57 -48.99
CA ARG A 68 20.74 27.77 -47.76
C ARG A 68 20.02 29.11 -47.85
N GLY A 69 18.74 29.14 -48.21
CA GLY A 69 18.02 30.42 -48.19
C GLY A 69 16.61 30.52 -48.77
N THR A 70 15.92 29.43 -49.14
CA THR A 70 14.53 29.53 -49.64
C THR A 70 13.66 28.30 -49.34
N SER A 71 14.21 27.28 -48.69
CA SER A 71 13.55 25.97 -48.58
C SER A 71 12.42 25.89 -47.55
N ARG A 72 12.29 26.85 -46.62
CA ARG A 72 11.37 26.72 -45.48
C ARG A 72 9.94 27.19 -45.77
N GLU A 73 9.78 28.24 -46.57
CA GLU A 73 8.45 28.72 -47.01
C GLU A 73 7.88 27.84 -48.13
N VAL A 74 8.71 27.42 -49.09
CA VAL A 74 8.29 26.51 -50.18
C VAL A 74 7.96 25.12 -49.64
N ALA A 75 8.71 24.61 -48.64
CA ALA A 75 8.35 23.37 -47.96
C ALA A 75 7.10 23.51 -47.08
N GLY A 76 6.85 24.69 -46.50
CA GLY A 76 5.63 24.98 -45.74
C GLY A 76 4.38 25.00 -46.62
N ALA A 77 4.47 25.62 -47.80
CA ALA A 77 3.39 25.64 -48.79
C ALA A 77 3.10 24.22 -49.34
N ALA A 78 4.13 23.46 -49.71
CA ALA A 78 3.97 22.08 -50.18
C ALA A 78 3.42 21.13 -49.09
N ALA A 79 3.75 21.36 -47.82
CA ALA A 79 3.22 20.58 -46.71
C ALA A 79 1.74 20.91 -46.41
N MET A 80 1.33 22.17 -46.58
CA MET A 80 -0.09 22.54 -46.48
C MET A 80 -0.92 21.95 -47.63
N GLU A 81 -0.41 22.00 -48.87
CA GLU A 81 -1.09 21.44 -50.03
C GLU A 81 -1.25 19.91 -49.92
N ALA A 82 -0.20 19.20 -49.46
CA ALA A 82 -0.27 17.77 -49.19
C ALA A 82 -1.23 17.40 -48.05
N GLN A 83 -1.43 18.31 -47.09
CA GLN A 83 -2.37 18.11 -45.99
C GLN A 83 -3.83 18.29 -46.46
N GLU A 84 -4.09 19.31 -47.27
CA GLU A 84 -5.40 19.56 -47.88
C GLU A 84 -5.82 18.41 -48.82
N GLU A 85 -4.88 17.85 -49.57
CA GLU A 85 -5.13 16.67 -50.42
C GLU A 85 -5.53 15.44 -49.58
N LYS A 86 -4.84 15.18 -48.45
CA LYS A 86 -5.19 14.10 -47.53
C LYS A 86 -6.57 14.29 -46.92
N GLU A 87 -6.94 15.52 -46.57
CA GLU A 87 -8.26 15.86 -46.03
C GLU A 87 -9.37 15.61 -47.06
N ALA A 88 -9.14 16.00 -48.32
CA ALA A 88 -10.07 15.73 -49.42
C ALA A 88 -10.25 14.22 -49.68
N GLN A 89 -9.14 13.46 -49.67
CA GLN A 89 -9.18 12.01 -49.84
C GLN A 89 -9.92 11.31 -48.69
N VAL A 90 -9.70 11.76 -47.44
CA VAL A 90 -10.42 11.27 -46.25
C VAL A 90 -11.90 11.60 -46.35
N ALA A 91 -12.27 12.82 -46.73
CA ALA A 91 -13.68 13.22 -46.87
C ALA A 91 -14.40 12.40 -47.95
N ALA A 92 -13.76 12.18 -49.10
CA ALA A 92 -14.30 11.34 -50.16
C ALA A 92 -14.44 9.87 -49.73
N TRP A 93 -13.44 9.34 -49.02
CA TRP A 93 -13.49 7.98 -48.46
C TRP A 93 -14.60 7.83 -47.41
N LEU A 94 -14.73 8.77 -46.48
CA LEU A 94 -15.81 8.77 -45.49
C LEU A 94 -17.19 8.83 -46.16
N LYS A 95 -17.37 9.69 -47.17
CA LYS A 95 -18.61 9.73 -47.96
C LYS A 95 -18.91 8.37 -48.62
N LYS A 96 -17.90 7.69 -49.15
CA LYS A 96 -18.06 6.35 -49.75
C LYS A 96 -18.46 5.28 -48.72
N ILE A 97 -17.88 5.32 -47.51
CA ILE A 97 -18.15 4.33 -46.46
C ILE A 97 -19.53 4.52 -45.84
N PHE A 98 -19.93 5.78 -45.58
CA PHE A 98 -21.20 6.09 -44.94
C PHE A 98 -22.38 6.15 -45.92
N GLY A 99 -22.13 6.31 -47.22
CA GLY A 99 -23.16 6.37 -48.26
C GLY A 99 -24.12 7.52 -47.99
N ASP A 100 -25.40 7.19 -47.76
CA ASP A 100 -26.46 8.16 -47.44
C ASP A 100 -26.58 8.49 -45.94
N HIS A 101 -25.80 7.83 -45.07
CA HIS A 101 -25.82 8.11 -43.64
C HIS A 101 -24.97 9.33 -43.29
N PRO A 102 -25.38 10.12 -42.27
CA PRO A 102 -24.58 11.27 -41.83
C PRO A 102 -23.24 10.80 -41.25
N ILE A 103 -22.15 11.43 -41.70
CA ILE A 103 -20.80 11.17 -41.19
C ILE A 103 -20.73 11.68 -39.74
N PRO A 104 -20.31 10.85 -38.77
CA PRO A 104 -20.12 11.28 -37.39
C PRO A 104 -19.16 12.46 -37.30
N GLN A 105 -19.47 13.43 -36.43
CA GLN A 105 -18.60 14.59 -36.22
C GLN A 105 -17.25 14.11 -35.69
N TYR A 106 -16.17 14.56 -36.34
CA TYR A 106 -14.79 14.28 -35.94
C TYR A 106 -13.97 15.56 -35.96
N GLU A 107 -12.94 15.60 -35.11
CA GLU A 107 -12.01 16.74 -35.07
C GLU A 107 -11.04 16.65 -36.26
N VAL A 108 -11.13 17.60 -37.19
CA VAL A 108 -10.19 17.73 -38.31
C VAL A 108 -8.90 18.37 -37.77
N ASN A 109 -7.99 17.52 -37.33
CA ASN A 109 -6.66 17.88 -36.83
C ASN A 109 -5.62 17.09 -37.64
N ALA A 110 -4.41 17.63 -37.85
CA ALA A 110 -3.35 16.99 -38.64
C ALA A 110 -3.11 15.53 -38.25
N ARG A 111 -3.13 15.24 -36.94
CA ARG A 111 -3.01 13.87 -36.41
C ARG A 111 -4.21 13.00 -36.80
N THR A 112 -5.43 13.51 -36.69
CA THR A 112 -6.66 12.78 -37.01
C THR A 112 -6.74 12.51 -38.51
N THR A 113 -6.44 13.51 -39.35
CA THR A 113 -6.38 13.37 -40.81
C THR A 113 -5.35 12.31 -41.20
N GLU A 114 -4.15 12.31 -40.62
CA GLU A 114 -3.12 11.31 -40.95
C GLU A 114 -3.57 9.89 -40.59
N ILE A 115 -4.20 9.71 -39.42
CA ILE A 115 -4.74 8.42 -39.00
C ILE A 115 -5.85 7.94 -39.95
N LEU A 116 -6.78 8.84 -40.29
CA LEU A 116 -7.89 8.52 -41.20
C LEU A 116 -7.40 8.25 -42.63
N HIS A 117 -6.40 8.98 -43.10
CA HIS A 117 -5.78 8.78 -44.41
C HIS A 117 -5.04 7.43 -44.48
N HIS A 118 -4.28 7.08 -43.43
CA HIS A 118 -3.69 5.74 -43.34
C HIS A 118 -4.74 4.63 -43.29
N LEU A 119 -5.85 4.85 -42.57
CA LEU A 119 -6.95 3.90 -42.51
C LEU A 119 -7.65 3.77 -43.86
N SER A 120 -7.87 4.87 -44.58
CA SER A 120 -8.48 4.85 -45.92
C SER A 120 -7.60 4.11 -46.91
N GLU A 121 -6.29 4.31 -46.88
CA GLU A 121 -5.37 3.61 -47.79
C GLU A 121 -5.34 2.11 -47.50
N ARG A 122 -5.27 1.71 -46.23
CA ARG A 122 -5.32 0.30 -45.83
C ARG A 122 -6.64 -0.35 -46.22
N ASN A 123 -7.76 0.36 -46.04
CA ASN A 123 -9.06 -0.14 -46.49
C ASN A 123 -9.12 -0.26 -48.00
N ARG A 124 -8.62 0.73 -48.76
CA ARG A 124 -8.60 0.69 -50.23
C ARG A 124 -7.80 -0.49 -50.76
N ILE A 125 -6.64 -0.78 -50.17
CA ILE A 125 -5.81 -1.95 -50.53
C ILE A 125 -6.59 -3.23 -50.21
N ARG A 126 -7.12 -3.36 -49.00
CA ARG A 126 -7.89 -4.54 -48.60
C ARG A 126 -9.13 -4.76 -49.45
N ASP A 127 -9.88 -3.71 -49.77
CA ASP A 127 -11.07 -3.76 -50.62
C ASP A 127 -10.71 -4.21 -52.03
N ARG A 128 -9.57 -3.73 -52.57
CA ARG A 128 -9.04 -4.20 -53.86
C ARG A 128 -8.68 -5.68 -53.81
N ASP A 129 -7.97 -6.12 -52.77
CA ASP A 129 -7.56 -7.51 -52.63
C ASP A 129 -8.77 -8.44 -52.50
N VAL A 130 -9.76 -8.05 -51.68
CA VAL A 130 -11.03 -8.78 -51.54
C VAL A 130 -11.79 -8.80 -52.87
N HIS A 131 -11.84 -7.68 -53.59
CA HIS A 131 -12.49 -7.63 -54.90
C HIS A 131 -11.81 -8.58 -55.91
N LEU A 132 -10.48 -8.60 -55.96
CA LEU A 132 -9.73 -9.53 -56.82
C LEU A 132 -10.02 -10.99 -56.47
N VAL A 133 -10.09 -11.33 -55.18
CA VAL A 133 -10.47 -12.68 -54.72
C VAL A 133 -11.90 -13.03 -55.14
N ILE A 134 -12.84 -12.08 -55.03
CA ILE A 134 -14.24 -12.29 -55.45
C ILE A 134 -14.30 -12.56 -56.96
N GLU A 135 -13.62 -11.76 -57.78
CA GLU A 135 -13.63 -11.94 -59.23
C GLU A 135 -12.95 -13.26 -59.66
N ASP A 136 -11.83 -13.63 -59.04
CA ASP A 136 -11.19 -14.94 -59.25
C ASP A 136 -12.12 -16.11 -58.88
N LEU A 137 -12.84 -16.02 -57.75
CA LEU A 137 -13.80 -17.04 -57.34
C LEU A 137 -15.00 -17.14 -58.28
N LYS A 138 -15.52 -16.00 -58.77
CA LYS A 138 -16.59 -15.98 -59.77
C LYS A 138 -16.14 -16.63 -61.08
N GLN A 139 -14.93 -16.30 -61.54
CA GLN A 139 -14.36 -16.90 -62.74
C GLN A 139 -14.25 -18.42 -62.57
N LYS A 140 -13.64 -18.89 -61.48
CA LYS A 140 -13.53 -20.33 -61.18
C LYS A 140 -14.88 -21.02 -61.10
N ALA A 141 -15.88 -20.39 -60.48
CA ALA A 141 -17.23 -20.93 -60.43
C ALA A 141 -17.82 -21.11 -61.84
N SER A 142 -17.63 -20.13 -62.72
CA SER A 142 -18.09 -20.23 -64.12
C SER A 142 -17.35 -21.30 -64.92
N GLU A 143 -16.04 -21.46 -64.69
CA GLU A 143 -15.22 -22.51 -65.31
C GLU A 143 -15.68 -23.91 -64.85
N TYR A 144 -15.89 -24.10 -63.54
CA TYR A 144 -16.40 -25.35 -63.00
C TYR A 144 -17.82 -25.67 -63.48
N GLU A 145 -18.70 -24.67 -63.62
CA GLU A 145 -20.05 -24.86 -64.16
C GLU A 145 -20.00 -25.28 -65.64
N ALA A 146 -19.14 -24.66 -66.44
CA ALA A 146 -18.93 -25.03 -67.84
C ALA A 146 -18.38 -26.45 -67.99
N GLU A 147 -17.38 -26.81 -67.18
CA GLU A 147 -16.81 -28.16 -67.14
C GLU A 147 -17.85 -29.20 -66.71
N ALA A 148 -18.66 -28.90 -65.70
CA ALA A 148 -19.75 -29.78 -65.26
C ALA A 148 -20.77 -30.04 -66.37
N LYS A 149 -21.16 -29.00 -67.12
CA LYS A 149 -22.04 -29.12 -68.30
C LYS A 149 -21.40 -29.92 -69.44
N HIS A 150 -20.10 -29.73 -69.66
CA HIS A 150 -19.34 -30.49 -70.65
C HIS A 150 -19.31 -31.98 -70.31
N LEU A 151 -18.92 -32.33 -69.07
CA LEU A 151 -18.89 -33.71 -68.60
C LEU A 151 -20.27 -34.37 -68.61
N GLN A 152 -21.33 -33.64 -68.24
CA GLN A 152 -22.71 -34.13 -68.33
C GLN A 152 -23.08 -34.46 -69.78
N SER A 153 -22.77 -33.56 -70.72
CA SER A 153 -23.07 -33.74 -72.15
C SER A 153 -22.28 -34.93 -72.72
N LEU A 154 -21.00 -35.06 -72.37
CA LEU A 154 -20.15 -36.19 -72.76
C LEU A 154 -20.72 -37.53 -72.28
N LEU A 155 -21.18 -37.63 -71.03
CA LEU A 155 -21.78 -38.85 -70.48
C LEU A 155 -23.07 -39.25 -71.19
N ILE A 156 -23.89 -38.27 -71.56
CA ILE A 156 -25.14 -38.50 -72.32
C ILE A 156 -24.80 -38.97 -73.74
N GLU A 157 -23.89 -38.29 -74.44
CA GLU A 157 -23.56 -38.62 -75.83
C GLU A 157 -22.83 -39.94 -75.99
N SER A 158 -21.87 -40.24 -75.11
CA SER A 158 -21.01 -41.42 -75.24
C SER A 158 -21.59 -42.70 -74.63
N VAL A 159 -22.32 -42.60 -73.50
CA VAL A 159 -22.79 -43.76 -72.74
C VAL A 159 -24.33 -43.79 -72.63
N ASN A 160 -25.05 -42.78 -73.15
CA ASN A 160 -26.49 -42.60 -72.92
C ASN A 160 -26.86 -42.65 -71.43
N PHE A 161 -25.93 -42.20 -70.58
CA PHE A 161 -26.10 -42.25 -69.14
C PHE A 161 -26.73 -40.94 -68.66
N SER A 162 -28.00 -41.00 -68.25
CA SER A 162 -28.70 -39.91 -67.59
C SER A 162 -28.83 -40.20 -66.09
N PRO A 163 -28.78 -39.18 -65.20
CA PRO A 163 -29.11 -39.35 -63.79
C PRO A 163 -30.49 -39.99 -63.55
N ALA A 164 -31.42 -39.84 -64.49
CA ALA A 164 -32.74 -40.47 -64.44
C ALA A 164 -32.72 -42.00 -64.68
N ASN A 165 -31.63 -42.54 -65.22
CA ASN A 165 -31.46 -43.98 -65.48
C ASN A 165 -31.01 -44.74 -64.22
N LEU A 166 -30.66 -44.02 -63.15
CA LEU A 166 -30.28 -44.63 -61.87
C LEU A 166 -31.52 -45.14 -61.12
N SER A 167 -31.36 -46.27 -60.42
CA SER A 167 -32.35 -46.69 -59.44
C SER A 167 -32.47 -45.64 -58.32
N SER A 168 -33.61 -45.64 -57.61
CA SER A 168 -33.80 -44.75 -56.45
C SER A 168 -32.71 -44.95 -55.39
N THR A 169 -32.25 -46.18 -55.18
CA THR A 169 -31.14 -46.52 -54.28
C THR A 169 -29.81 -45.98 -54.80
N GLY A 170 -29.51 -46.13 -56.09
CA GLY A 170 -28.29 -45.61 -56.70
C GLY A 170 -28.20 -44.09 -56.60
N SER A 171 -29.31 -43.41 -56.88
CA SER A 171 -29.42 -41.94 -56.75
C SER A 171 -29.17 -41.48 -55.30
N ARG A 172 -29.74 -42.19 -54.31
CA ARG A 172 -29.52 -41.87 -52.89
C ARG A 172 -28.06 -42.01 -52.48
N TYR A 173 -27.37 -43.07 -52.89
CA TYR A 173 -25.95 -43.25 -52.56
C TYR A 173 -25.06 -42.21 -53.22
N LEU A 174 -25.34 -41.87 -54.49
CA LEU A 174 -24.59 -40.83 -55.20
C LEU A 174 -24.81 -39.45 -54.55
N ASN A 175 -26.05 -39.10 -54.21
CA ASN A 175 -26.33 -37.86 -53.50
C ASN A 175 -25.65 -37.83 -52.12
N ALA A 176 -25.72 -38.92 -51.34
CA ALA A 176 -25.04 -38.97 -50.05
C ALA A 176 -23.51 -38.83 -50.19
N LEU A 177 -22.91 -39.38 -51.25
CA LEU A 177 -21.49 -39.23 -51.54
C LEU A 177 -21.13 -37.78 -51.90
N VAL A 178 -21.94 -37.13 -52.73
CA VAL A 178 -21.77 -35.71 -53.10
C VAL A 178 -21.97 -34.81 -51.89
N ASP A 179 -23.04 -35.01 -51.12
CA ASP A 179 -23.32 -34.26 -49.90
C ASP A 179 -22.18 -34.40 -48.88
N SER A 180 -21.60 -35.61 -48.76
CA SER A 180 -20.45 -35.85 -47.89
C SER A 180 -19.18 -35.15 -48.41
N ALA A 181 -18.95 -35.13 -49.72
CA ALA A 181 -17.83 -34.41 -50.32
C ALA A 181 -17.96 -32.90 -50.13
N VAL A 182 -19.16 -32.36 -50.29
CA VAL A 182 -19.47 -30.94 -50.04
C VAL A 182 -19.29 -30.59 -48.56
N ALA A 183 -19.80 -31.42 -47.64
CA ALA A 183 -19.68 -31.21 -46.20
C ALA A 183 -18.23 -31.29 -45.69
N LEU A 184 -17.39 -32.12 -46.33
CA LEU A 184 -15.97 -32.25 -46.05
C LEU A 184 -15.09 -31.30 -46.88
N GLU A 185 -15.69 -30.48 -47.74
CA GLU A 185 -15.01 -29.55 -48.66
C GLU A 185 -13.94 -30.23 -49.53
N THR A 186 -14.20 -31.46 -49.99
CA THR A 186 -13.24 -32.21 -50.82
C THR A 186 -13.29 -31.79 -52.29
N LYS A 187 -12.14 -31.88 -52.97
CA LYS A 187 -12.03 -31.56 -54.40
C LYS A 187 -12.80 -32.54 -55.29
N ASP A 188 -12.77 -33.82 -54.94
CA ASP A 188 -13.40 -34.89 -55.70
C ASP A 188 -13.96 -35.96 -54.77
N THR A 189 -14.68 -36.92 -55.35
CA THR A 189 -15.23 -38.07 -54.62
C THR A 189 -14.23 -39.24 -54.50
N SER A 190 -12.94 -38.98 -54.68
CA SER A 190 -11.91 -40.02 -54.60
C SER A 190 -11.58 -40.34 -53.16
N LEU A 191 -11.19 -41.58 -52.90
CA LEU A 191 -10.75 -42.01 -51.57
C LEU A 191 -9.52 -41.23 -51.09
N ALA A 192 -8.66 -40.79 -52.01
CA ALA A 192 -7.47 -40.00 -51.71
C ALA A 192 -7.80 -38.60 -51.16
N SER A 193 -8.97 -38.04 -51.51
CA SER A 193 -9.47 -36.79 -50.94
C SER A 193 -10.27 -37.01 -49.65
N PHE A 194 -11.08 -38.06 -49.59
CA PHE A 194 -11.93 -38.36 -48.42
C PHE A 194 -11.14 -38.79 -47.18
N ILE A 195 -10.13 -39.66 -47.32
CA ILE A 195 -9.39 -40.19 -46.17
C ILE A 195 -8.69 -39.06 -45.38
N PRO A 196 -7.92 -38.15 -46.02
CA PRO A 196 -7.33 -37.03 -45.30
C PRO A 196 -8.38 -36.12 -44.67
N ALA A 197 -9.45 -35.76 -45.38
CA ALA A 197 -10.49 -34.88 -44.85
C ALA A 197 -11.20 -35.46 -43.61
N VAL A 198 -11.51 -36.76 -43.62
CA VAL A 198 -12.09 -37.45 -42.46
C VAL A 198 -11.09 -37.54 -41.30
N ASN A 199 -9.80 -37.78 -41.59
CA ASN A 199 -8.76 -37.81 -40.56
C ASN A 199 -8.53 -36.43 -39.93
N ASP A 200 -8.56 -35.36 -40.72
CA ASP A 200 -8.44 -33.98 -40.26
C ASP A 200 -9.62 -33.62 -39.36
N LEU A 201 -10.86 -33.91 -39.80
CA LEU A 201 -12.06 -33.71 -39.00
C LEU A 201 -12.03 -34.51 -37.69
N THR A 202 -11.59 -35.76 -37.75
CA THR A 202 -11.44 -36.63 -36.58
C THR A 202 -10.40 -36.06 -35.60
N SER A 203 -9.26 -35.59 -36.10
CA SER A 203 -8.22 -34.96 -35.31
C SER A 203 -8.70 -33.67 -34.65
N ASP A 204 -9.45 -32.86 -35.40
CA ASP A 204 -10.05 -31.62 -34.90
C ASP A 204 -11.10 -31.89 -33.81
N LEU A 205 -11.92 -32.93 -33.98
CA LEU A 205 -12.87 -33.40 -32.95
C LEU A 205 -12.12 -33.76 -31.67
N PHE A 206 -11.06 -34.56 -31.75
CA PHE A 206 -10.26 -34.91 -30.57
C PHE A 206 -9.60 -33.70 -29.93
N ARG A 207 -9.05 -32.77 -30.73
CA ARG A 207 -8.46 -31.52 -30.24
C ARG A 207 -9.48 -30.67 -29.49
N ILE A 208 -10.68 -30.49 -30.07
CA ILE A 208 -11.78 -29.73 -29.45
C ILE A 208 -12.24 -30.42 -28.16
N LYS A 209 -12.41 -31.75 -28.18
CA LYS A 209 -12.79 -32.52 -27.01
C LYS A 209 -11.77 -32.39 -25.86
N SER A 210 -10.48 -32.47 -26.17
CA SER A 210 -9.41 -32.28 -25.18
C SER A 210 -9.42 -30.87 -24.60
N LYS A 211 -9.54 -29.84 -25.44
CA LYS A 211 -9.64 -28.44 -24.97
C LYS A 211 -10.87 -28.20 -24.12
N ASN A 212 -12.01 -28.81 -24.47
CA ASN A 212 -13.23 -28.70 -23.69
C ASN A 212 -13.05 -29.32 -22.29
N GLU A 213 -12.35 -30.45 -22.19
CA GLU A 213 -12.05 -31.06 -20.90
C GLU A 213 -11.09 -30.23 -20.06
N GLU A 214 -10.06 -29.64 -20.67
CA GLU A 214 -9.16 -28.69 -20.02
C GLU A 214 -9.92 -27.47 -19.47
N ILE A 215 -10.81 -26.88 -20.27
CA ILE A 215 -11.65 -25.75 -19.85
C ILE A 215 -12.55 -26.13 -18.67
N LYS A 216 -13.15 -27.33 -18.68
CA LYS A 216 -13.96 -27.80 -17.54
C LYS A 216 -13.14 -27.94 -16.26
N LEU A 217 -11.90 -28.44 -16.36
CA LEU A 217 -11.01 -28.56 -15.21
C LEU A 217 -10.63 -27.20 -14.63
N GLU A 218 -10.26 -26.23 -15.50
CA GLU A 218 -9.96 -24.87 -15.07
C GLU A 218 -11.19 -24.15 -14.50
N LEU A 219 -12.39 -24.38 -15.06
CA LEU A 219 -13.63 -23.85 -14.52
C LEU A 219 -13.89 -24.41 -13.11
N ALA A 220 -13.79 -25.72 -12.91
CA ALA A 220 -13.97 -26.33 -11.59
C ALA A 220 -12.94 -25.85 -10.55
N LYS A 221 -11.70 -25.56 -10.98
CA LYS A 221 -10.66 -24.97 -10.14
C LYS A 221 -11.00 -23.52 -9.77
N LEU A 222 -11.47 -22.74 -10.74
CA LEU A 222 -11.90 -21.36 -10.51
C LEU A 222 -13.09 -21.29 -9.55
N GLU A 223 -14.06 -22.19 -9.67
CA GLU A 223 -15.20 -22.29 -8.75
C GLU A 223 -14.76 -22.58 -7.30
N LYS A 224 -13.82 -23.52 -7.12
CA LYS A 224 -13.24 -23.82 -5.79
C LYS A 224 -12.52 -22.61 -5.21
N ASN A 225 -11.71 -21.92 -6.01
CA ASN A 225 -11.00 -20.71 -5.60
C ASN A 225 -11.98 -19.59 -5.22
N LEU A 226 -12.99 -19.35 -6.06
CA LEU A 226 -14.03 -18.35 -5.79
C LEU A 226 -14.76 -18.64 -4.48
N THR A 227 -15.13 -19.90 -4.25
CA THR A 227 -15.78 -20.32 -3.01
C THR A 227 -14.89 -20.07 -1.79
N ALA A 228 -13.59 -20.42 -1.88
CA ALA A 228 -12.63 -20.16 -0.81
C ALA A 228 -12.45 -18.66 -0.54
N THR A 229 -12.36 -17.84 -1.60
CA THR A 229 -12.26 -16.38 -1.49
C THR A 229 -13.52 -15.77 -0.86
N LEU A 230 -14.71 -16.22 -1.24
CA LEU A 230 -15.98 -15.75 -0.65
C LEU A 230 -16.09 -16.11 0.84
N VAL A 231 -15.65 -17.30 1.24
CA VAL A 231 -15.59 -17.69 2.66
C VAL A 231 -14.61 -16.78 3.41
N LEU A 232 -13.43 -16.52 2.85
CA LEU A 232 -12.45 -15.61 3.45
C LEU A 232 -12.98 -14.18 3.57
N GLU A 233 -13.64 -13.66 2.54
CA GLU A 233 -14.28 -12.35 2.55
C GLU A 233 -15.31 -12.24 3.69
N LYS A 234 -16.13 -13.27 3.87
CA LYS A 234 -17.10 -13.32 4.97
C LYS A 234 -16.40 -13.28 6.34
N CYS A 235 -15.35 -14.09 6.53
CA CYS A 235 -14.56 -14.08 7.77
C CYS A 235 -13.95 -12.70 8.05
N LEU A 236 -13.35 -12.06 7.03
CA LEU A 236 -12.76 -10.73 7.16
C LEU A 236 -13.81 -9.66 7.50
N ARG A 237 -15.01 -9.75 6.93
CA ARG A 237 -16.13 -8.86 7.25
C ARG A 237 -16.58 -9.01 8.72
N GLU A 238 -16.63 -10.25 9.22
CA GLU A 238 -16.94 -10.51 10.63
C GLU A 238 -15.87 -9.98 11.57
N ASP A 239 -14.60 -10.14 11.22
CA ASP A 239 -13.48 -9.64 12.03
C ASP A 239 -13.39 -8.11 12.02
N LEU A 240 -13.69 -7.47 10.89
CA LEU A 240 -13.83 -6.02 10.79
C LEU A 240 -14.92 -5.51 11.75
N LYS A 241 -16.09 -6.15 11.76
CA LYS A 241 -17.18 -5.79 12.69
C LYS A 241 -16.75 -5.93 14.16
N LYS A 242 -16.00 -6.99 14.52
CA LYS A 242 -15.46 -7.14 15.88
C LYS A 242 -14.45 -6.03 16.20
N ALA A 243 -13.57 -5.70 15.28
CA ALA A 243 -12.58 -4.64 15.45
C ALA A 243 -13.25 -3.26 15.65
N GLU A 244 -14.29 -2.94 14.88
CA GLU A 244 -15.08 -1.72 15.03
C GLU A 244 -15.77 -1.62 16.39
N LEU A 245 -16.34 -2.73 16.89
CA LEU A 245 -16.92 -2.80 18.23
C LEU A 245 -15.85 -2.57 19.31
N HIS A 246 -14.70 -3.22 19.21
CA HIS A 246 -13.58 -3.01 20.13
C HIS A 246 -13.10 -1.56 20.13
N LEU A 247 -12.95 -0.97 18.95
CA LEU A 247 -12.53 0.42 18.79
C LEU A 247 -13.55 1.39 19.40
N SER A 248 -14.85 1.11 19.23
CA SER A 248 -15.93 1.90 19.86
C SER A 248 -15.88 1.82 21.39
N MET A 249 -15.64 0.63 21.95
CA MET A 249 -15.49 0.44 23.39
C MET A 249 -14.26 1.18 23.94
N GLU A 250 -13.12 1.11 23.25
CA GLU A 250 -11.91 1.80 23.68
C GLU A 250 -12.05 3.32 23.55
N ARG A 251 -12.71 3.83 22.51
CA ARG A 251 -13.05 5.26 22.41
C ARG A 251 -13.87 5.72 23.61
N ALA A 252 -14.94 5.01 23.97
CA ALA A 252 -15.76 5.34 25.13
C ALA A 252 -14.95 5.34 26.44
N LYS A 253 -14.02 4.40 26.62
CA LYS A 253 -13.12 4.37 27.78
C LYS A 253 -12.15 5.56 27.79
N VAL A 254 -11.58 5.90 26.65
CA VAL A 254 -10.67 7.05 26.51
C VAL A 254 -11.41 8.35 26.80
N ASP A 255 -12.63 8.51 26.28
CA ASP A 255 -13.46 9.68 26.52
C ASP A 255 -13.81 9.83 28.01
N ASN A 256 -14.18 8.73 28.67
CA ASN A 256 -14.43 8.72 30.12
C ASN A 256 -13.17 9.12 30.91
N ARG A 257 -12.00 8.59 30.55
CA ARG A 257 -10.72 8.96 31.18
C ARG A 257 -10.37 10.43 30.94
N LEU A 258 -10.65 10.95 29.74
CA LEU A 258 -10.42 12.34 29.40
C LEU A 258 -11.31 13.27 30.24
N GLN A 259 -12.60 12.95 30.36
CA GLN A 259 -13.53 13.67 31.23
C GLN A 259 -13.08 13.65 32.69
N ASN A 260 -12.71 12.48 33.22
CA ASN A 260 -12.21 12.35 34.59
C ASN A 260 -10.92 13.17 34.82
N THR A 261 -10.00 13.15 33.84
CA THR A 261 -8.77 13.95 33.91
C THR A 261 -9.07 15.45 33.88
N GLY A 262 -10.02 15.89 33.05
CA GLY A 262 -10.49 17.27 33.02
C GLY A 262 -11.10 17.71 34.36
N PHE A 263 -11.93 16.86 34.96
CA PHE A 263 -12.49 17.10 36.29
C PHE A 263 -11.41 17.23 37.38
N LEU A 264 -10.45 16.31 37.43
CA LEU A 264 -9.35 16.34 38.40
C LEU A 264 -8.47 17.59 38.21
N LYS A 265 -8.25 18.02 36.97
CA LYS A 265 -7.52 19.26 36.67
C LYS A 265 -8.28 20.50 37.16
N ALA A 266 -9.58 20.58 36.89
CA ALA A 266 -10.41 21.69 37.39
C ALA A 266 -10.39 21.77 38.92
N LYS A 267 -10.51 20.62 39.60
CA LYS A 267 -10.48 20.53 41.06
C LYS A 267 -9.12 20.91 41.65
N SER A 268 -8.02 20.55 41.01
CA SER A 268 -6.69 20.96 41.46
C SER A 268 -6.45 22.46 41.28
N GLU A 269 -6.97 23.05 40.20
CA GLU A 269 -6.95 24.49 39.98
C GLU A 269 -7.79 25.26 41.02
N GLU A 270 -8.96 24.73 41.40
CA GLU A 270 -9.79 25.25 42.49
C GLU A 270 -9.04 25.24 43.83
N PHE A 271 -8.43 24.11 44.20
CA PHE A 271 -7.61 24.04 45.42
C PHE A 271 -6.42 25.00 45.38
N ARG A 272 -5.74 25.12 44.25
CA ARG A 272 -4.64 26.07 44.08
C ARG A 272 -5.09 27.52 44.20
N PHE A 273 -6.31 27.85 43.76
CA PHE A 273 -6.89 29.17 43.95
C PHE A 273 -7.26 29.42 45.42
N GLY A 274 -7.87 28.44 46.08
CA GLY A 274 -8.20 28.51 47.51
C GLY A 274 -6.97 28.69 48.41
N ILE A 275 -5.89 27.94 48.13
CA ILE A 275 -4.60 28.08 48.84
C ILE A 275 -4.07 29.50 48.66
N ARG A 276 -3.97 30.01 47.43
CA ARG A 276 -3.48 31.38 47.18
C ARG A 276 -4.31 32.45 47.88
N THR A 277 -5.63 32.30 47.88
CA THR A 277 -6.53 33.22 48.59
C THR A 277 -6.29 33.19 50.09
N ALA A 278 -6.13 31.99 50.68
CA ALA A 278 -5.84 31.84 52.10
C ALA A 278 -4.45 32.38 52.48
N GLU A 279 -3.44 32.15 51.65
CA GLU A 279 -2.10 32.71 51.80
C GLU A 279 -2.14 34.24 51.75
N GLU A 280 -2.84 34.84 50.78
CA GLU A 280 -3.05 36.29 50.69
C GLU A 280 -3.78 36.83 51.94
N GLN A 281 -4.80 36.13 52.44
CA GLN A 281 -5.49 36.50 53.68
C GLN A 281 -4.57 36.43 54.91
N LEU A 282 -3.70 35.42 55.01
CA LEU A 282 -2.72 35.29 56.08
C LEU A 282 -1.69 36.42 56.01
N SER A 283 -1.17 36.72 54.82
CA SER A 283 -0.25 37.84 54.59
C SER A 283 -0.90 39.19 54.90
N ALA A 284 -2.16 39.41 54.50
CA ALA A 284 -2.90 40.64 54.79
C ALA A 284 -3.14 40.85 56.30
N ARG A 285 -3.26 39.76 57.08
CA ARG A 285 -3.35 39.80 58.55
C ARG A 285 -1.99 40.00 59.24
N GLY A 286 -0.91 40.17 58.48
CA GLY A 286 0.44 40.41 59.01
C GLY A 286 1.17 39.14 59.46
N MET A 287 0.78 37.97 58.96
CA MET A 287 1.48 36.72 59.24
C MET A 287 2.79 36.68 58.43
N ASP A 288 3.93 36.72 59.13
CA ASP A 288 5.28 36.60 58.55
C ASP A 288 5.87 35.20 58.81
N ALA A 289 6.81 34.75 57.97
CA ALA A 289 7.47 33.45 58.10
C ALA A 289 8.24 33.30 59.44
N SER A 290 8.61 34.42 60.08
CA SER A 290 9.18 34.46 61.43
C SER A 290 8.21 34.00 62.53
N LEU A 291 6.90 34.10 62.30
CA LEU A 291 5.83 33.66 63.21
C LEU A 291 5.36 32.22 62.94
N SER A 292 6.04 31.50 62.04
CA SER A 292 5.74 30.07 61.85
C SER A 292 6.02 29.27 63.12
N HIS A 293 5.30 28.17 63.31
CA HIS A 293 5.52 27.27 64.45
C HIS A 293 6.99 26.82 64.54
N GLN A 294 7.61 26.48 63.40
CA GLN A 294 9.00 26.05 63.35
C GLN A 294 9.97 27.16 63.77
N SER A 295 9.70 28.40 63.36
CA SER A 295 10.49 29.58 63.72
C SER A 295 10.37 29.91 65.22
N LEU A 296 9.14 29.87 65.76
CA LEU A 296 8.84 30.07 67.18
C LEU A 296 9.49 29.00 68.07
N VAL A 297 9.42 27.73 67.65
CA VAL A 297 10.07 26.62 68.36
C VAL A 297 11.58 26.82 68.38
N ALA A 298 12.21 27.11 67.24
CA ALA A 298 13.65 27.37 67.18
C ALA A 298 14.08 28.58 68.06
N LEU A 299 13.24 29.62 68.14
CA LEU A 299 13.50 30.80 69.00
C LEU A 299 13.35 30.45 70.48
N SER A 300 12.37 29.61 70.83
CA SER A 300 12.17 29.12 72.19
C SER A 300 13.32 28.20 72.65
N GLU A 301 13.83 27.35 71.76
CA GLU A 301 14.99 26.50 72.01
C GLU A 301 16.25 27.35 72.24
N LYS A 302 16.48 28.38 71.40
CA LYS A 302 17.57 29.35 71.61
C LYS A 302 17.46 30.09 72.94
N LEU A 303 16.25 30.50 73.31
CA LEU A 303 16.00 31.18 74.58
C LEU A 303 16.25 30.27 75.78
N ALA A 304 15.84 28.99 75.70
CA ALA A 304 16.12 27.99 76.71
C ALA A 304 17.64 27.78 76.88
N GLU A 305 18.39 27.72 75.78
CA GLU A 305 19.85 27.61 75.81
C GLU A 305 20.50 28.86 76.44
N LEU A 306 20.07 30.06 76.07
CA LEU A 306 20.54 31.32 76.68
C LEU A 306 20.23 31.39 78.18
N LYS A 307 19.05 30.92 78.60
CA LYS A 307 18.70 30.79 80.03
C LYS A 307 19.62 29.81 80.74
N ARG A 308 19.90 28.66 80.13
CA ARG A 308 20.86 27.67 80.66
C ARG A 308 22.24 28.27 80.89
N GLN A 309 22.68 29.16 80.00
CA GLN A 309 23.96 29.89 80.10
C GLN A 309 23.93 31.05 81.11
N THR A 310 22.77 31.70 81.31
CA THR A 310 22.63 32.86 82.22
C THR A 310 22.61 32.44 83.69
N ILE A 311 22.06 31.26 84.01
CA ILE A 311 21.99 30.72 85.39
C ILE A 311 23.37 30.67 86.08
N PRO A 312 24.43 30.08 85.50
CA PRO A 312 25.75 30.05 86.13
C PRO A 312 26.42 31.42 86.22
N LEU A 313 26.16 32.31 85.25
CA LEU A 313 26.66 33.70 85.29
C LEU A 313 26.01 34.50 86.41
N LYS A 314 24.71 34.35 86.62
CA LYS A 314 23.97 34.99 87.72
C LYS A 314 24.45 34.47 89.08
N LYS A 315 24.70 33.15 89.20
CA LYS A 315 25.29 32.54 90.39
C LYS A 315 26.69 33.08 90.70
N LYS A 316 27.52 33.34 89.67
CA LYS A 316 28.80 34.04 89.84
C LYS A 316 28.58 35.46 90.36
N LEU A 317 27.64 36.22 89.80
CA LEU A 317 27.35 37.59 90.24
C LEU A 317 26.86 37.65 91.70
N GLU A 318 25.97 36.75 92.11
CA GLU A 318 25.53 36.63 93.51
C GLU A 318 26.68 36.32 94.47
N SER A 319 27.65 35.50 94.07
CA SER A 319 28.85 35.28 94.90
C SER A 319 29.73 36.53 95.08
N TYR A 320 29.63 37.52 94.18
CA TYR A 320 30.33 38.80 94.31
C TYR A 320 29.55 39.83 95.14
N LEU A 321 28.24 39.63 95.37
CA LEU A 321 27.38 40.57 96.10
C LEU A 321 27.46 40.44 97.63
N ASP A 322 28.00 39.33 98.15
CA ASP A 322 28.26 39.11 99.60
C ASP A 322 29.57 39.79 100.09
N LEU A 323 30.34 40.39 99.19
CA LEU A 323 31.55 41.14 99.55
C LEU A 323 31.16 42.59 99.88
N MET A 324 31.34 42.99 101.14
CA MET A 324 31.11 44.37 101.61
C MET A 324 31.85 45.38 100.73
N PRO A 325 31.15 46.38 100.15
CA PRO A 325 31.72 47.30 99.17
C PRO A 325 32.44 48.47 99.84
N ASN A 326 33.50 48.22 100.62
CA ASN A 326 34.52 49.24 100.87
C ASN A 326 35.82 48.64 101.45
N PRO A 327 36.91 48.52 100.66
CA PRO A 327 38.19 47.96 101.14
C PRO A 327 38.82 48.81 102.26
N SER A 328 38.51 50.10 102.35
CA SER A 328 39.03 51.00 103.38
C SER A 328 38.43 50.74 104.77
N LEU A 329 37.17 50.27 104.84
CA LEU A 329 36.49 49.98 106.10
C LEU A 329 36.94 48.63 106.70
N ALA A 330 37.27 47.66 105.83
CA ALA A 330 37.84 46.38 106.24
C ALA A 330 39.25 46.53 106.85
N GLN A 331 40.06 47.44 106.31
CA GLN A 331 41.42 47.68 106.80
C GLN A 331 41.43 48.32 108.20
N VAL A 332 40.49 49.24 108.48
CA VAL A 332 40.30 49.84 109.82
C VAL A 332 39.87 48.77 110.84
N LYS A 333 38.91 47.92 110.48
CA LYS A 333 38.44 46.82 111.35
C LYS A 333 39.52 45.79 111.67
N ILE A 334 40.41 45.49 110.73
CA ILE A 334 41.56 44.58 110.95
C ILE A 334 42.57 45.21 111.92
N GLU A 335 42.82 46.51 111.81
CA GLU A 335 43.81 47.18 112.66
C GLU A 335 43.28 47.46 114.08
N GLU A 336 41.98 47.67 114.23
CA GLU A 336 41.27 47.78 115.51
C GLU A 336 41.35 46.45 116.29
N ALA A 337 41.10 45.32 115.61
CA ALA A 337 41.21 43.98 116.20
C ALA A 337 42.65 43.59 116.57
N LYS A 338 43.66 44.07 115.83
CA LYS A 338 45.08 43.88 116.21
C LYS A 338 45.42 44.62 117.51
N ARG A 339 44.94 45.85 117.69
CA ARG A 339 45.18 46.60 118.93
C ARG A 339 44.50 45.97 120.14
N GLU A 340 43.32 45.38 119.96
CA GLU A 340 42.66 44.59 121.01
C GLU A 340 43.49 43.34 121.37
N LEU A 341 44.07 42.66 120.37
CA LEU A 341 44.94 41.50 120.60
C LEU A 341 46.22 41.86 121.37
N ASP A 342 46.94 42.91 120.94
CA ASP A 342 48.16 43.37 121.61
C ASP A 342 47.90 43.77 123.08
N THR A 343 46.70 44.31 123.37
CA THR A 343 46.30 44.69 124.73
C THR A 343 46.08 43.45 125.61
N ILE A 344 45.39 42.43 125.07
CA ILE A 344 45.15 41.16 125.78
C ILE A 344 46.46 40.39 125.98
N GLU A 345 47.37 40.41 125.00
CA GLU A 345 48.67 39.75 125.08
C GLU A 345 49.60 40.45 126.09
N ALA A 346 49.52 41.78 126.19
CA ALA A 346 50.20 42.54 127.25
C ALA A 346 49.63 42.26 128.66
N GLU A 347 48.30 42.13 128.81
CA GLU A 347 47.69 41.70 130.08
C GLU A 347 48.10 40.28 130.48
N LEU A 348 48.20 39.37 129.51
CA LEU A 348 48.65 38.00 129.75
C LEU A 348 50.12 37.98 130.19
N THR A 349 50.99 38.74 129.51
CA THR A 349 52.43 38.81 129.84
C THR A 349 52.64 39.39 131.24
N LYS A 350 51.86 40.41 131.63
CA LYS A 350 51.91 41.02 132.97
C LYS A 350 51.43 40.09 134.09
N LYS A 351 50.54 39.14 133.78
CA LYS A 351 50.11 38.10 134.73
C LYS A 351 51.07 36.91 134.83
N VAL A 352 51.87 36.65 133.80
CA VAL A 352 52.88 35.58 133.80
C VAL A 352 54.13 36.02 134.58
N ASP A 353 54.58 37.28 134.48
CA ASP A 353 55.74 37.80 135.24
C ASP A 353 55.47 38.01 136.75
N MET A 354 54.20 38.01 137.18
CA MET A 354 53.83 38.06 138.61
C MET A 354 53.78 36.68 139.29
N MET A 355 54.09 35.59 138.58
CA MET A 355 54.16 34.23 139.13
C MET A 355 55.58 33.65 139.21
N GLU A 356 56.62 34.43 138.88
CA GLU A 356 58.03 34.11 139.16
C GLU A 356 58.63 35.10 140.18
N LEU A 357 58.20 35.00 141.45
CA LEU A 357 58.97 35.27 142.68
C LEU A 357 58.19 34.86 143.94
#